data_AF-A0A562URP2-F1
#
_entry.id   AF-A0A562URP2-F1
#
_cell.length_a   1.000
_cell.length_b   1.000
_cell.length_c   1.000
_cell.angle_alpha   90.00
_cell.angle_beta   90.00
_cell.angle_gamma   90.00
#
_symmetry.space_group_name_H-M   'P 1'
#
loop_
_entity.id
_entity.type
_entity.pdbx_description
1 polymer ?
#
loop_
_entity_poly.entity_id
_entity_poly.type
_entity_poly.pdbx_seq_one_letter_code
_entity_poly.pdbx_strand_id
1 'polypeptide(L)'
;MQVDTAAIRKTGDTHYPAVADEFQRVGDGIGGVQLDAALDDPGNAEVKQGESQAALNGFISCVALVMTTSADYLRDCGDVLVTMADEYDFLDGETAYGIERPSSGFDEPQEE
;
A
#
# COMPACT_ATOMS: atom_id res chain seq x y z
N MET A 1 19.88 3.83 18.31
CA MET A 1 18.56 3.24 18.00
C MET A 1 18.73 2.49 16.70
N GLN A 2 18.63 1.17 16.72
CA GLN A 2 18.78 0.32 15.54
C GLN A 2 17.42 0.23 14.84
N VAL A 3 17.39 0.44 13.53
CA VAL A 3 16.16 0.28 12.74
C VAL A 3 15.92 -1.20 12.55
N ASP A 4 14.73 -1.69 12.91
CA ASP A 4 14.34 -3.09 12.70
C ASP A 4 13.82 -3.26 11.27
N THR A 5 14.74 -3.49 10.33
CA THR A 5 14.43 -3.68 8.90
C THR A 5 13.57 -4.92 8.66
N ALA A 6 13.66 -5.94 9.50
CA ALA A 6 12.80 -7.12 9.41
C ALA A 6 11.34 -6.78 9.74
N ALA A 7 11.09 -5.95 10.76
CA ALA A 7 9.75 -5.48 11.07
C ALA A 7 9.18 -4.56 9.97
N ILE A 8 10.02 -3.69 9.39
CA ILE A 8 9.62 -2.81 8.26
C ILE A 8 9.27 -3.65 7.03
N ARG A 9 10.14 -4.59 6.64
CA ARG A 9 9.91 -5.50 5.51
C ARG A 9 8.65 -6.32 5.71
N LYS A 10 8.43 -6.88 6.90
CA LYS A 10 7.19 -7.59 7.23
C LYS A 10 5.94 -6.70 7.09
N THR A 11 6.04 -5.44 7.48
CA THR A 11 4.93 -4.49 7.33
C THR A 11 4.64 -4.21 5.86
N GLY A 12 5.67 -4.04 5.05
CA GLY A 12 5.55 -3.84 3.60
C GLY A 12 5.04 -5.07 2.84
N ASP A 13 5.56 -6.26 3.15
CA ASP A 13 5.23 -7.51 2.43
C ASP A 13 3.92 -8.16 2.88
N THR A 14 3.47 -7.92 4.12
CA THR A 14 2.34 -8.66 4.70
C THR A 14 1.20 -7.75 5.13
N HIS A 15 1.48 -6.68 5.87
CA HIS A 15 0.41 -5.90 6.49
C HIS A 15 -0.28 -4.95 5.51
N TYR A 16 0.47 -4.16 4.75
CA TYR A 16 -0.09 -3.27 3.75
C TYR A 16 -0.83 -4.02 2.63
N PRO A 17 -0.28 -5.09 2.04
CA PRO A 17 -0.99 -5.91 1.05
C PRO A 17 -2.28 -6.53 1.59
N ALA A 18 -2.28 -7.06 2.82
CA ALA A 18 -3.48 -7.64 3.41
C ALA A 18 -4.61 -6.60 3.59
N VAL A 19 -4.27 -5.37 3.99
CA VAL A 19 -5.27 -4.29 4.09
C VAL A 19 -5.71 -3.84 2.70
N ALA A 20 -4.79 -3.74 1.73
CA ALA A 20 -5.13 -3.42 0.34
C ALA A 20 -6.13 -4.42 -0.25
N ASP A 21 -5.94 -5.71 -0.01
CA ASP A 21 -6.84 -6.76 -0.49
C ASP A 21 -8.24 -6.64 0.10
N GLU A 22 -8.37 -6.26 1.38
CA GLU A 22 -9.67 -5.98 1.98
C GLU A 22 -10.34 -4.75 1.38
N PHE A 23 -9.58 -3.67 1.14
CA PHE A 23 -10.10 -2.47 0.47
C PHE A 23 -10.56 -2.76 -0.95
N GLN A 24 -9.80 -3.55 -1.70
CA GLN A 24 -10.15 -4.01 -3.03
C GLN A 24 -11.43 -4.84 -3.00
N ARG A 25 -11.49 -5.84 -2.12
CA ARG A 25 -12.66 -6.73 -1.97
C ARG A 25 -13.93 -5.95 -1.63
N VAL A 26 -13.85 -4.99 -0.73
CA VAL A 26 -14.99 -4.14 -0.37
C VAL A 26 -15.36 -3.21 -1.52
N GLY A 27 -14.39 -2.58 -2.18
CA GLY A 27 -14.61 -1.72 -3.34
C GLY A 27 -15.32 -2.43 -4.49
N ASP A 28 -14.84 -3.62 -4.86
CA ASP A 28 -15.45 -4.47 -5.90
C ASP A 28 -16.85 -4.94 -5.49
N GLY A 29 -17.02 -5.29 -4.21
CA GLY A 29 -18.32 -5.67 -3.65
C GLY A 29 -19.35 -4.54 -3.76
N ILE A 30 -18.95 -3.29 -3.46
CA ILE A 30 -19.80 -2.10 -3.56
C ILE A 30 -20.08 -1.77 -5.04
N GLY A 31 -19.05 -1.80 -5.89
CA GLY A 31 -19.17 -1.51 -7.33
C GLY A 31 -20.05 -2.52 -8.09
N GLY A 32 -20.18 -3.75 -7.57
CA GLY A 32 -21.09 -4.77 -8.09
C GLY A 32 -22.56 -4.59 -7.70
N VAL A 33 -22.90 -3.69 -6.76
CA VAL A 33 -24.29 -3.40 -6.37
C VAL A 33 -24.91 -2.45 -7.40
N GLN A 34 -25.59 -3.00 -8.40
CA GLN A 34 -26.52 -2.22 -9.23
C GLN A 34 -27.89 -2.15 -8.53
N LEU A 35 -28.29 -0.96 -8.08
CA LEU A 35 -29.62 -0.73 -7.46
C LEU A 35 -30.76 -0.71 -8.48
N ASP A 36 -30.46 -0.85 -9.78
CA ASP A 36 -31.43 -0.74 -10.87
C ASP A 36 -32.60 -1.75 -10.75
N ALA A 37 -32.36 -2.94 -10.18
CA ALA A 37 -33.39 -3.99 -10.08
C ALA A 37 -34.21 -3.97 -8.77
N ALA A 38 -33.77 -3.28 -7.72
CA ALA A 38 -34.37 -3.42 -6.38
C ALA A 38 -35.47 -2.39 -6.08
N LEU A 39 -35.59 -1.34 -6.89
CA LEU A 39 -36.49 -0.20 -6.66
C LEU A 39 -37.63 -0.10 -7.70
N ASP A 40 -37.74 -1.09 -8.59
CA ASP A 40 -38.73 -1.19 -9.67
C ASP A 40 -40.12 -1.59 -9.13
N ASP A 41 -40.55 -0.94 -8.04
CA ASP A 41 -41.92 -1.07 -7.51
C ASP A 41 -42.83 -0.06 -8.23
N PRO A 42 -43.77 -0.51 -9.08
CA PRO A 42 -44.58 0.36 -9.94
C PRO A 42 -45.58 1.26 -9.17
N GLY A 43 -45.58 1.23 -7.83
CA GLY A 43 -46.50 2.01 -7.00
C GLY A 43 -46.04 3.43 -6.62
N ASN A 44 -44.80 3.84 -6.89
CA ASN A 44 -44.25 5.11 -6.41
C ASN A 44 -43.78 6.03 -7.54
N ALA A 45 -44.45 7.18 -7.70
CA ALA A 45 -44.03 8.38 -8.45
C ALA A 45 -42.73 8.28 -9.28
N GLU A 46 -42.85 7.81 -10.53
CA GLU A 46 -41.78 7.50 -11.49
C GLU A 46 -40.72 8.60 -11.68
N VAL A 47 -41.06 9.88 -11.47
CA VAL A 47 -40.15 11.01 -11.75
C VAL A 47 -39.17 11.29 -10.61
N LYS A 48 -39.54 11.06 -9.34
CA LYS A 48 -38.64 11.34 -8.19
C LYS A 48 -37.73 10.15 -7.85
N GLN A 49 -38.10 8.94 -8.26
CA GLN A 49 -37.29 7.74 -8.02
C GLN A 49 -36.06 7.67 -8.95
N GLY A 50 -36.20 8.03 -10.23
CA GLY A 50 -35.08 7.95 -11.19
C GLY A 50 -33.90 8.86 -10.85
N GLU A 51 -34.15 10.11 -10.43
CA GLU A 51 -33.08 11.03 -10.01
C GLU A 51 -32.39 10.56 -8.72
N SER A 52 -33.17 10.06 -7.75
CA SER A 52 -32.63 9.52 -6.50
C SER A 52 -31.80 8.26 -6.73
N GLN A 53 -32.19 7.41 -7.68
CA GLN A 53 -31.49 6.18 -8.03
C GLN A 53 -30.19 6.48 -8.78
N ALA A 54 -30.20 7.40 -9.74
CA ALA A 54 -28.99 7.87 -10.41
C ALA A 54 -28.00 8.49 -9.41
N ALA A 55 -28.48 9.29 -8.45
CA ALA A 55 -27.65 9.86 -7.40
C ALA A 55 -27.05 8.78 -6.47
N LEU A 56 -27.84 7.78 -6.08
CA LEU A 56 -27.37 6.66 -5.26
C LEU A 56 -26.35 5.78 -5.99
N ASN A 57 -26.61 5.42 -7.25
CA ASN A 57 -25.67 4.67 -8.10
C ASN A 57 -24.36 5.45 -8.29
N GLY A 58 -24.45 6.77 -8.50
CA GLY A 58 -23.28 7.64 -8.58
C GLY A 58 -22.47 7.66 -7.28
N PHE A 59 -23.16 7.78 -6.13
CA PHE A 59 -22.51 7.74 -4.82
C PHE A 59 -21.80 6.39 -4.56
N ILE A 60 -22.48 5.27 -4.84
CA ILE A 60 -21.92 3.91 -4.72
C ILE A 60 -20.68 3.76 -5.59
N SER A 61 -20.73 4.24 -6.84
CA SER A 61 -19.59 4.20 -7.76
C SER A 61 -18.40 5.01 -7.23
N CYS A 62 -18.65 6.19 -6.65
CA CYS A 62 -17.60 6.99 -6.02
C CYS A 62 -16.96 6.28 -4.82
N VAL A 63 -17.78 5.65 -3.96
CA VAL A 63 -17.26 4.89 -2.81
C VAL A 63 -16.43 3.69 -3.28
N ALA A 64 -16.93 2.93 -4.26
CA ALA A 64 -16.20 1.81 -4.85
C ALA A 64 -14.82 2.26 -5.37
N LEU A 65 -14.79 3.35 -6.14
CA LEU A 65 -13.55 3.92 -6.67
C LEU A 65 -12.57 4.35 -5.56
N VAL A 66 -13.05 5.05 -4.53
CA VAL A 66 -12.19 5.47 -3.41
C VAL A 66 -11.59 4.26 -2.70
N MET A 67 -12.36 3.19 -2.51
CA MET A 67 -11.89 1.97 -1.87
C MET A 67 -10.81 1.27 -2.70
N THR A 68 -11.04 1.08 -4.01
CA THR A 68 -10.05 0.44 -4.89
C THR A 68 -8.79 1.30 -5.05
N THR A 69 -8.92 2.61 -5.19
CA THR A 69 -7.75 3.51 -5.26
C THR A 69 -6.97 3.53 -3.94
N SER A 70 -7.65 3.42 -2.80
CA SER A 70 -6.96 3.29 -1.50
C SER A 70 -6.20 1.98 -1.39
N ALA A 71 -6.72 0.89 -1.97
CA ALA A 71 -5.99 -0.38 -2.05
C ALA A 71 -4.67 -0.23 -2.83
N ASP A 72 -4.69 0.49 -3.96
CA ASP A 72 -3.48 0.74 -4.75
C ASP A 72 -2.44 1.53 -3.95
N TYR A 73 -2.84 2.61 -3.28
CA TYR A 73 -1.91 3.38 -2.43
C TYR A 73 -1.34 2.57 -1.26
N LEU A 74 -2.12 1.65 -0.71
CA LEU A 74 -1.63 0.76 0.34
C LEU A 74 -0.57 -0.20 -0.20
N ARG A 75 -0.73 -0.72 -1.42
CA ARG A 75 0.29 -1.55 -2.08
C ARG A 75 1.57 -0.75 -2.36
N ASP A 76 1.43 0.46 -2.89
CA ASP A 76 2.57 1.36 -3.12
C ASP A 76 3.33 1.66 -1.82
N CYS A 77 2.61 1.90 -0.72
CA CYS A 77 3.23 2.09 0.59
C CYS A 77 3.97 0.82 1.06
N GLY A 78 3.43 -0.37 0.76
CA GLY A 78 4.10 -1.64 1.03
C GLY A 78 5.43 -1.77 0.29
N ASP A 79 5.41 -1.53 -1.03
CA ASP A 79 6.59 -1.61 -1.90
C ASP A 79 7.70 -0.62 -1.48
N VAL A 80 7.31 0.59 -1.08
CA VAL A 80 8.25 1.60 -0.57
C VAL A 80 8.91 1.15 0.74
N LEU A 81 8.15 0.55 1.66
CA LEU A 81 8.72 0.06 2.92
C LEU A 81 9.71 -1.09 2.70
N VAL A 82 9.40 -2.02 1.78
CA VAL A 82 10.32 -3.09 1.40
C VAL A 82 11.60 -2.51 0.81
N THR A 83 11.46 -1.58 -0.13
CA THR A 83 12.61 -0.89 -0.76
C THR A 83 13.48 -0.19 0.30
N MET A 84 12.88 0.52 1.25
CA MET A 84 13.60 1.17 2.33
C MET A 84 14.33 0.17 3.25
N ALA A 85 13.72 -0.98 3.56
CA ALA A 85 14.35 -2.01 4.37
C ALA A 85 15.56 -2.63 3.64
N ASP A 86 15.43 -2.87 2.33
CA ASP A 86 16.50 -3.40 1.50
C ASP A 86 17.67 -2.41 1.34
N GLU A 87 17.37 -1.12 1.13
CA GLU A 87 18.40 -0.06 1.09
C GLU A 87 19.14 0.07 2.43
N TYR A 88 18.42 -0.04 3.55
CA TYR A 88 19.06 0.03 4.87
C TYR A 88 19.96 -1.18 5.13
N ASP A 89 19.49 -2.40 4.83
CA ASP A 89 20.30 -3.62 4.96
C ASP A 89 21.55 -3.56 4.06
N PHE A 90 21.42 -2.99 2.85
CA PHE A 90 22.54 -2.76 1.94
C PHE A 90 23.57 -1.78 2.52
N LEU A 91 23.11 -0.62 3.00
CA LEU A 91 23.99 0.41 3.58
C LEU A 91 24.66 -0.05 4.88
N ASP A 92 23.97 -0.80 5.74
CA ASP A 92 24.56 -1.38 6.95
C ASP A 92 25.65 -2.41 6.58
N GLY A 93 25.39 -3.21 5.54
CA GLY A 93 26.39 -4.11 4.94
C GLY A 93 27.62 -3.37 4.39
N GLU A 94 27.43 -2.35 3.55
CA GLU A 94 28.54 -1.55 3.00
C GLU A 94 29.33 -0.83 4.12
N THR A 95 28.65 -0.33 5.14
CA THR A 95 29.31 0.33 6.28
C THR A 95 30.13 -0.67 7.11
N ALA A 96 29.61 -1.89 7.33
CA ALA A 96 30.37 -2.95 7.99
C ALA A 96 31.64 -3.32 7.20
N TYR A 97 31.55 -3.43 5.87
CA TYR A 97 32.70 -3.69 5.00
C TYR A 97 33.66 -2.50 4.87
N GLY A 98 33.18 -1.26 4.87
CA GLY A 98 34.00 -0.05 4.75
C GLY A 98 34.77 0.32 6.02
N ILE A 99 34.33 -0.17 7.18
CA ILE A 99 35.06 -0.01 8.46
C ILE A 99 36.12 -1.12 8.63
N GLU A 100 35.96 -2.28 7.99
CA GLU A 100 37.02 -3.30 7.87
C GLU A 100 38.07 -2.94 6.79
N ARG A 101 38.98 -2.03 7.18
CA ARG A 101 40.28 -1.61 6.55
C ARG A 101 40.22 -0.41 5.58
N PRO A 102 40.94 0.66 5.96
CA PRO A 102 42.38 0.68 5.72
C PRO A 102 43.19 0.95 7.01
N SER A 103 43.64 -0.12 7.68
CA SER A 103 44.70 -0.01 8.70
C SER A 103 46.03 -0.62 8.26
N SER A 104 46.16 -1.04 7.00
CA SER A 104 47.40 -1.62 6.44
C SER A 104 48.00 -0.69 5.37
N GLY A 105 48.45 0.49 5.81
CA GLY A 105 49.09 1.47 4.93
C GLY A 105 50.18 2.32 5.57
N PHE A 106 50.53 2.07 6.84
CA PHE A 106 51.74 2.61 7.45
C PHE A 106 52.60 1.43 7.89
N ASP A 107 53.24 0.77 6.92
CA ASP A 107 54.51 0.10 7.22
C ASP A 107 55.51 1.23 7.47
N GLU A 108 55.71 1.56 8.75
CA GLU A 108 56.87 2.34 9.18
C GLU A 108 58.12 1.54 8.78
N PRO A 109 59.04 2.08 7.95
CA PRO A 109 60.31 1.43 7.73
C PRO A 109 61.06 1.37 9.06
N GLN A 110 61.30 0.14 9.55
CA GLN A 110 62.20 -0.12 10.66
C GLN A 110 63.63 0.29 10.25
N GLU A 111 64.26 1.08 11.11
CA GLU A 111 65.65 1.52 11.02
C GLU A 111 66.63 0.34 10.94
N GLU A 112 67.57 0.40 9.99
CA GLU A 112 68.98 0.01 10.16
C GLU A 112 69.87 0.88 9.26
#